data_AF-A0A3P1B712-F1
#
_entry.id   AF-A0A3P1B712-F1
#
_cell.length_a   1.000
_cell.length_b   1.000
_cell.length_c   1.000
_cell.angle_alpha   90.00
_cell.angle_beta   90.00
_cell.angle_gamma   90.00
#
_symmetry.space_group_name_H-M   'P 1'
#
loop_
_entity.id
_entity.type
_entity.pdbx_description
1 polymer ?
#
loop_
_entity_poly.entity_id
_entity_poly.type
_entity_poly.pdbx_seq_one_letter_code
_entity_poly.pdbx_strand_id
1 'polypeptide(L)' 'MNMLSSTGYYGMGITTIADYILKENMYDFAGSDVHHQRHINDFSSELKVKNVDGFECLLAKNKYFEATPLE' A
#
# COMPACT_ATOMS: atom_id res chain seq x y z
N MET A 1 -0.74 -5.30 2.58
CA MET A 1 -0.26 -4.89 1.26
C MET A 1 1.12 -4.23 1.37
N ASN A 2 2.02 -4.54 0.44
CA ASN A 2 3.19 -3.71 0.22
C ASN A 2 2.79 -2.49 -0.64
N MET A 3 2.97 -1.28 -0.13
CA MET A 3 2.50 -0.05 -0.79
C MET A 3 3.19 0.17 -2.15
N LEU A 4 4.43 -0.28 -2.36
CA LEU A 4 5.11 -0.17 -3.67
C LEU A 4 4.47 -1.04 -4.75
N SER A 5 3.72 -2.08 -4.36
CA SER A 5 2.90 -2.83 -5.32
C SER A 5 1.77 -1.99 -5.93
N SER A 6 1.43 -0.83 -5.33
CA SER A 6 0.43 0.09 -5.87
C SER A 6 0.95 1.00 -6.98
N THR A 7 2.27 1.17 -7.13
CA THR A 7 2.88 2.18 -8.02
C THR A 7 3.40 1.58 -9.34
N GLY A 8 3.39 0.25 -9.47
CA GLY A 8 4.03 -0.43 -10.59
C GLY A 8 5.50 -0.79 -10.38
N TYR A 9 6.08 -0.50 -9.20
CA TYR A 9 7.51 -0.68 -8.93
C TYR A 9 8.02 -2.10 -9.23
N TYR A 10 7.28 -3.12 -8.77
CA TYR A 10 7.62 -4.54 -9.01
C TYR A 10 7.08 -5.08 -10.35
N GLY A 11 6.59 -4.21 -11.23
CA GLY A 11 5.97 -4.55 -12.51
C GLY A 11 4.44 -4.73 -12.45
N MET A 12 3.83 -4.70 -13.64
CA MET A 12 2.37 -4.72 -13.80
C MET A 12 1.70 -6.03 -13.34
N GLY A 13 2.42 -7.16 -13.41
CA GLY A 13 1.91 -8.44 -12.90
C GLY A 13 1.65 -8.39 -11.39
N ILE A 14 2.61 -7.87 -10.63
CA ILE A 14 2.49 -7.68 -9.18
C ILE A 14 1.40 -6.66 -8.85
N THR A 15 1.33 -5.56 -9.61
CA THR A 15 0.29 -4.53 -9.43
C THR A 15 -1.10 -5.12 -9.62
N THR A 16 -1.30 -5.96 -10.64
CA THR A 16 -2.58 -6.61 -10.94
C THR A 16 -2.99 -7.56 -9.82
N ILE A 17 -2.04 -8.35 -9.30
CA ILE A 17 -2.30 -9.26 -8.18
C ILE A 17 -2.63 -8.46 -6.91
N ALA A 18 -1.90 -7.38 -6.63
CA ALA A 18 -2.17 -6.55 -5.47
C ALA A 18 -3.56 -5.88 -5.55
N ASP A 19 -3.95 -5.40 -6.73
CA ASP A 19 -5.29 -4.85 -6.99
C ASP A 19 -6.39 -5.90 -6.80
N TYR A 20 -6.16 -7.14 -7.25
CA TYR A 20 -7.09 -8.26 -7.03
C TYR A 20 -7.24 -8.59 -5.54
N ILE A 21 -6.12 -8.79 -4.82
CA ILE A 21 -6.14 -9.12 -3.39
C ILE A 21 -6.80 -7.99 -2.57
N LEU A 22 -6.58 -6.74 -2.98
CA LEU A 22 -7.22 -5.57 -2.40
C LEU A 22 -8.74 -5.59 -2.63
N LYS A 23 -9.19 -5.85 -3.86
CA LYS A 23 -10.60 -5.98 -4.22
C LYS A 23 -11.31 -7.10 -3.44
N GLU A 24 -10.63 -8.22 -3.23
CA GLU A 24 -11.14 -9.36 -2.46
C GLU A 24 -11.03 -9.16 -0.92
N ASN A 25 -10.68 -7.94 -0.46
CA ASN A 25 -10.56 -7.58 0.96
C ASN A 25 -9.61 -8.49 1.77
N MET A 26 -8.56 -9.01 1.14
CA MET A 26 -7.63 -9.97 1.74
C MET A 26 -6.42 -9.33 2.45
N TYR A 27 -6.39 -7.99 2.53
CA TYR A 27 -5.36 -7.27 3.27
C TYR A 27 -5.89 -6.70 4.60
N ASP A 28 -5.15 -6.94 5.67
CA ASP A 28 -5.42 -6.35 6.99
C ASP A 28 -4.74 -5.01 7.20
N PHE A 29 -3.47 -4.89 6.77
CA PHE A 29 -2.64 -3.68 6.94
C PHE A 29 -1.80 -3.41 5.70
N ALA A 30 -1.19 -2.23 5.62
CA ALA A 30 -0.23 -1.87 4.60
C ALA A 30 1.13 -1.46 5.18
N GLY A 31 2.22 -1.71 4.45
CA GLY A 31 3.57 -1.31 4.83
C GLY A 31 4.35 -0.75 3.64
N SER A 32 5.29 0.17 3.90
CA SER A 32 6.02 0.85 2.83
C SER A 32 7.05 -0.02 2.11
N ASP A 33 7.59 -1.04 2.78
CA ASP A 33 8.69 -1.89 2.30
C ASP A 33 9.90 -1.08 1.78
N VAL A 34 10.18 0.04 2.45
CA VAL A 34 11.31 0.91 2.09
C VAL A 34 12.62 0.32 2.62
N HIS A 35 13.58 0.13 1.71
CA HIS A 35 14.95 -0.30 2.02
C HIS A 35 16.01 0.74 1.61
N HIS A 36 15.66 1.67 0.73
CA HIS A 36 16.56 2.73 0.24
C HIS A 36 15.77 3.88 -0.44
N GLN A 37 16.45 5.00 -0.71
CA GLN A 37 15.83 6.24 -1.22
C GLN A 37 15.02 6.07 -2.51
N ARG A 38 15.41 5.15 -3.41
CA ARG A 38 14.63 4.90 -4.63
C ARG A 38 13.19 4.44 -4.33
N HIS A 39 12.98 3.61 -3.30
CA HIS A 39 11.64 3.18 -2.87
C HIS A 39 10.80 4.38 -2.41
N ILE A 40 11.43 5.33 -1.70
CA ILE A 40 10.74 6.55 -1.26
C ILE A 40 10.31 7.38 -2.46
N ASN A 41 11.20 7.55 -3.45
CA ASN A 41 10.92 8.36 -4.64
C ASN A 41 9.75 7.79 -5.46
N ASP A 42 9.56 6.48 -5.48
CA ASP A 42 8.49 5.85 -6.24
C ASP A 42 7.09 6.11 -5.66
N PHE A 43 6.97 6.53 -4.40
CA PHE A 43 5.68 6.97 -3.84
C PHE A 43 5.16 8.27 -4.44
N SER A 44 5.99 9.04 -5.14
CA SER A 44 5.55 10.19 -5.94
C SER A 44 4.97 9.79 -7.31
N SER A 45 4.97 8.50 -7.64
CA SER A 45 4.38 7.99 -8.89
C SER A 45 2.87 7.90 -8.80
N GLU A 46 2.21 7.94 -9.95
CA GLU A 46 0.78 7.66 -10.05
C GLU A 46 0.45 6.25 -9.55
N LEU A 47 -0.66 6.11 -8.83
CA LEU A 47 -1.21 4.82 -8.46
C LEU A 47 -1.61 4.04 -9.72
N LYS A 48 -1.22 2.76 -9.77
CA LYS A 48 -1.52 1.82 -10.86
C LYS A 48 -2.57 0.78 -10.47
N VAL A 49 -2.86 0.65 -9.18
CA VAL A 49 -4.05 -0.06 -8.67
C VAL A 49 -5.31 0.72 -9.00
N LYS A 50 -6.42 0.01 -9.22
CA LYS A 50 -7.70 0.61 -9.61
C LYS A 50 -8.65 0.76 -8.42
N ASN A 51 -8.53 -0.11 -7.42
CA ASN A 51 -9.39 -0.10 -6.23
C ASN A 51 -8.87 0.94 -5.20
N VAL A 52 -8.88 2.23 -5.57
CA VAL A 52 -8.32 3.32 -4.74
C VAL A 52 -9.04 3.42 -3.40
N ASP A 53 -10.38 3.37 -3.37
CA ASP A 53 -11.15 3.42 -2.13
C ASP A 53 -10.78 2.29 -1.16
N GLY A 54 -10.56 1.08 -1.71
CA GLY A 54 -10.10 -0.08 -0.94
C GLY A 54 -8.71 0.13 -0.37
N PHE A 55 -7.83 0.79 -1.14
CA PHE A 55 -6.48 1.13 -0.69
C PHE A 55 -6.52 2.16 0.44
N GLU A 56 -7.32 3.21 0.31
CA GLU A 56 -7.52 4.21 1.36
C GLU A 56 -8.08 3.58 2.65
N CYS A 57 -9.08 2.70 2.53
CA CYS A 57 -9.62 1.95 3.66
C CYS A 57 -8.54 1.10 4.34
N LEU A 58 -7.70 0.43 3.56
CA LEU A 58 -6.59 -0.37 4.09
C LEU A 58 -5.57 0.50 4.82
N LEU A 59 -5.21 1.66 4.27
CA LEU A 59 -4.29 2.60 4.90
C LEU A 59 -4.85 3.11 6.23
N ALA A 60 -6.15 3.39 6.30
CA ALA A 60 -6.81 3.80 7.54
C ALA A 60 -6.72 2.73 8.64
N LYS A 61 -6.70 1.43 8.30
CA LYS A 61 -6.52 0.35 9.28
C LYS A 61 -5.16 0.39 10.00
N ASN A 62 -4.13 1.01 9.40
CA ASN A 62 -2.84 1.16 10.07
C ASN A 62 -2.89 2.05 11.32
N LYS A 63 -3.97 2.82 11.53
CA LYS A 63 -4.22 3.52 12.82
C LYS A 63 -4.22 2.59 14.02
N TYR A 64 -4.44 1.28 13.80
CA TYR A 64 -4.24 0.26 14.82
C TYR A 64 -2.87 0.35 15.52
N PHE A 65 -1.84 0.83 14.82
CA PHE A 65 -0.48 0.98 15.35
C PHE A 65 -0.16 2.39 15.88
N GLU A 66 -1.11 3.33 15.85
CA GLU A 66 -0.89 4.63 16.50
C GLU A 66 -0.74 4.39 18.01
N ALA A 67 0.46 4.66 18.52
CA ALA A 67 0.67 4.67 19.96
C ALA A 67 -0.23 5.75 20.57
N THR A 68 -1.01 5.37 21.58
CA THR A 68 -1.65 6.37 22.45
C THR A 68 -0.53 7.21 23.07
N PRO A 69 -0.57 8.55 22.98
CA PRO A 69 0.42 9.38 23.65
C PRO A 69 0.47 8.97 25.13
N LEU A 70 1.68 8.68 25.63
CA LEU A 70 1.88 8.60 27.07
C LEU A 70 1.62 10.02 27.61
N GLU A 71 0.57 10.16 28.43
CA GLU A 71 0.30 11.37 29.21
C GLU A 71 1.47 11.71 30.15
#